data_AF-A0A3M9MBM4-F1
#
_entry.id   AF-A0A3M9MBM4-F1
#
_cell.length_a   1.000
_cell.length_b   1.000
_cell.length_c   1.000
_cell.angle_alpha   90.00
_cell.angle_beta   90.00
_cell.angle_gamma   90.00
#
_symmetry.space_group_name_H-M   'P 1'
#
loop_
_entity.id
_entity.type
_entity.pdbx_description
1 polymer ?
#
loop_
_entity_poly.entity_id
_entity_poly.type
_entity_poly.pdbx_seq_one_letter_code
_entity_poly.pdbx_strand_id
1 'polypeptide(L)'
;MSRNNLSDTWDSEEHPSLDVLRQYQTGDLSAHLSHQIERHLVSCELCSDLVEGMSLSQPTRVKSAVRETRGRLKDLLAQKKRKRRVFQWPIWQTAAVILVLLFAIGEVVYHQYFAKPESQKGQSTETTGTWRLTGQVVDASGKALSNATVIVKGSGVQALVDEEGEFYLDLQKRQAMLMVSKAGFTTKEVTVSSANPSVEIVLTP
;
A
#
# COMPACT_ATOMS: atom_id res chain seq x y z
N MET A 1 5.64 51.79 26.91
CA MET A 1 5.84 52.80 25.86
C MET A 1 7.30 52.73 25.45
N SER A 2 7.61 52.11 24.31
CA SER A 2 8.98 52.03 23.81
C SER A 2 9.31 53.35 23.12
N ARG A 3 10.16 54.19 23.72
CA ARG A 3 10.80 55.32 23.03
C ARG A 3 11.81 54.70 22.07
N ASN A 4 11.40 54.45 20.84
CA ASN A 4 12.34 54.10 19.80
C ASN A 4 13.08 55.38 19.41
N ASN A 5 14.36 55.47 19.78
CA ASN A 5 15.36 56.35 19.19
C ASN A 5 15.56 55.93 17.72
N LEU A 6 14.56 56.19 16.88
CA LEU A 6 14.68 56.07 15.44
C LEU A 6 15.46 57.29 14.96
N SER A 7 16.78 57.13 14.93
CA SER A 7 17.78 57.91 14.17
C SER A 7 17.51 59.41 14.08
N ASP A 8 18.25 60.20 14.87
CA ASP A 8 18.41 61.66 14.79
C ASP A 8 19.01 62.15 13.44
N THR A 9 19.08 61.28 12.44
CA THR A 9 19.78 61.46 11.17
C THR A 9 18.91 60.88 10.05
N TRP A 10 18.03 61.71 9.49
CA TRP A 10 17.41 61.45 8.19
C TRP A 10 18.37 61.93 7.10
N ASP A 11 18.60 61.10 6.08
CA ASP A 11 19.41 61.47 4.92
C ASP A 11 18.54 62.22 3.91
N SER A 12 19.01 63.37 3.45
CA SER A 12 18.23 64.31 2.64
C SER A 12 17.91 63.84 1.21
N GLU A 13 18.50 62.73 0.78
CA GLU A 13 18.30 62.15 -0.56
C GLU A 13 17.13 61.16 -0.64
N GLU A 14 16.57 60.70 0.48
CA GLU A 14 15.47 59.73 0.53
C GLU A 14 14.19 60.32 1.15
N HIS A 15 13.00 59.79 0.83
CA HIS A 15 11.77 60.27 1.47
C HIS A 15 11.76 60.01 2.99
N PRO A 16 11.32 60.99 3.81
CA PRO A 16 11.25 60.81 5.25
C PRO A 16 10.23 59.74 5.63
N SER A 17 10.55 58.97 6.68
CA SER A 17 9.64 57.95 7.18
C SER A 17 8.33 58.57 7.73
N LEU A 18 7.25 57.80 7.69
CA LEU A 18 5.94 58.24 8.16
C LEU A 18 5.94 58.68 9.65
N ASP A 19 6.78 58.06 10.47
CA ASP A 19 6.89 58.42 11.88
C ASP A 19 7.62 59.75 12.09
N VAL A 20 8.60 60.08 11.24
CA VAL A 20 9.32 61.37 11.24
C VAL A 20 8.39 62.51 10.81
N LEU A 21 7.64 62.33 9.72
CA LEU A 21 6.65 63.33 9.28
C LEU A 21 5.56 63.56 10.34
N ARG A 22 5.21 62.52 11.10
CA ARG A 22 4.27 62.65 12.22
C ARG A 22 4.84 63.46 13.37
N GLN A 23 6.11 63.28 13.71
CA GLN A 23 6.78 64.10 14.71
C GLN A 23 6.86 65.57 14.25
N TYR A 24 6.99 65.81 12.95
CA TYR A 24 7.06 67.16 12.38
C TYR A 24 5.73 67.89 12.59
N GLN A 25 4.63 67.18 12.31
CA GLN A 25 3.29 67.70 12.55
C GLN A 25 2.98 67.96 14.04
N THR A 26 3.56 67.18 14.96
CA THR A 26 3.36 67.37 16.41
C THR A 26 4.31 68.40 17.03
N GLY A 27 5.30 68.88 16.28
CA GLY A 27 6.31 69.83 16.77
C GLY A 27 7.36 69.21 17.68
N ASP A 28 7.52 67.89 17.66
CA ASP A 28 8.42 67.15 18.56
C ASP A 28 9.85 67.00 18.00
N LEU A 29 10.14 67.49 16.78
CA LEU A 29 11.49 67.43 16.19
C LEU A 29 12.41 68.55 16.66
N SER A 30 13.72 68.27 16.59
CA SER A 30 14.75 69.29 16.72
C SER A 30 14.66 70.32 15.59
N ALA A 31 15.04 71.57 15.87
CA ALA A 31 14.93 72.68 14.92
C ALA A 31 15.67 72.41 13.60
N HIS A 32 16.82 71.74 13.65
CA HIS A 32 17.61 71.39 12.47
C HIS A 32 16.86 70.41 11.55
N LEU A 33 16.25 69.36 12.10
CA LEU A 33 15.49 68.38 11.34
C LEU A 33 14.18 68.98 10.78
N SER A 34 13.51 69.85 11.53
CA SER A 34 12.33 70.58 11.03
C SER A 34 12.66 71.35 9.76
N HIS A 35 13.77 72.09 9.77
CA HIS A 35 14.21 72.88 8.63
C HIS A 35 14.60 72.01 7.42
N GLN A 36 15.20 70.83 7.65
CA GLN A 36 15.49 69.88 6.59
C GLN A 36 14.20 69.32 5.94
N ILE A 37 13.20 68.98 6.76
CA ILE A 37 11.89 68.50 6.28
C ILE A 37 11.16 69.60 5.52
N GLU A 38 11.13 70.83 6.03
CA GLU A 38 10.55 71.99 5.34
C GLU A 38 11.15 72.18 3.95
N ARG A 39 12.48 72.10 3.84
CA ARG A 39 13.16 72.15 2.53
C ARG A 39 12.74 71.00 1.61
N HIS A 40 12.60 69.78 2.13
CA HIS A 40 12.18 68.62 1.35
C HIS A 40 10.72 68.72 0.89
N LEU A 41 9.82 69.17 1.76
CA LEU A 41 8.39 69.35 1.46
C LEU A 41 8.18 70.36 0.34
N VAL A 42 8.99 71.42 0.29
CA VAL A 42 8.96 72.40 -0.81
C VAL A 42 9.37 71.76 -2.16
N SER A 43 10.28 70.78 -2.15
CA SER A 43 10.75 70.12 -3.37
C SER A 43 9.98 68.86 -3.78
N CYS A 44 9.19 68.28 -2.88
CA CYS A 44 8.57 66.97 -3.07
C CYS A 44 7.04 67.06 -2.98
N GLU A 45 6.37 67.05 -4.15
CA GLU A 45 4.91 67.06 -4.24
C GLU A 45 4.26 65.93 -3.43
N LEU A 46 4.79 64.71 -3.53
CA LEU A 46 4.26 63.54 -2.82
C LEU A 46 4.28 63.72 -1.29
N CYS A 47 5.37 64.24 -0.74
CA CYS A 47 5.48 64.42 0.71
C CYS A 47 4.62 65.60 1.20
N SER A 48 4.50 66.65 0.40
CA SER A 48 3.58 67.77 0.69
C SER A 48 2.14 67.27 0.78
N ASP A 49 1.68 66.57 -0.26
CA ASP A 49 0.32 65.99 -0.32
C ASP A 49 0.07 65.01 0.83
N LEU A 50 1.08 64.20 1.17
CA LEU A 50 0.99 63.24 2.26
C LEU A 50 0.83 63.92 3.63
N VAL A 51 1.59 64.99 3.90
CA VAL A 51 1.48 65.76 5.16
C VAL A 51 0.12 66.44 5.25
N GLU A 52 -0.37 67.02 4.16
CA GLU A 52 -1.70 67.61 4.10
C GLU A 52 -2.79 66.55 4.36
N GLY A 53 -2.70 65.38 3.70
CA GLY A 53 -3.62 64.26 3.94
C GLY A 53 -3.58 63.71 5.36
N MET A 54 -2.39 63.68 5.99
CA MET A 54 -2.25 63.30 7.40
C MET A 54 -2.96 64.27 8.34
N SER A 55 -2.99 65.58 8.02
CA SER A 55 -3.70 66.59 8.81
C SER A 55 -5.21 66.34 8.91
N LEU A 56 -5.81 65.74 7.88
CA LEU A 56 -7.22 65.37 7.86
C LEU A 56 -7.51 64.11 8.70
N SER A 57 -6.48 63.34 9.08
CA SER A 57 -6.62 62.08 9.80
C SER A 57 -6.23 62.19 11.28
N GLN A 58 -7.17 61.96 12.19
CA GLN A 58 -6.86 61.96 13.63
C GLN A 58 -5.95 60.76 13.98
N PRO A 59 -4.82 60.97 14.68
CA PRO A 59 -3.84 59.92 14.97
C PRO A 59 -4.42 58.80 15.85
N THR A 60 -5.39 59.13 16.70
CA THR A 60 -6.14 58.17 17.52
C THR A 60 -6.99 57.23 16.67
N ARG A 61 -7.65 57.76 15.62
CA ARG A 61 -8.47 56.98 14.68
C ARG A 61 -7.63 56.05 13.81
N VAL A 62 -6.47 56.51 13.34
CA VAL A 62 -5.55 55.66 12.56
C VAL A 62 -5.00 54.52 13.42
N LYS A 63 -4.56 54.82 14.66
CA LYS A 63 -4.07 53.79 15.59
C LYS A 63 -5.17 52.79 15.99
N SER A 64 -6.41 53.25 16.22
CA SER A 64 -7.52 52.35 16.51
C SER A 64 -7.89 51.49 15.31
N ALA A 65 -7.90 52.06 14.10
CA ALA A 65 -8.18 51.33 12.86
C ALA A 65 -7.12 50.24 12.60
N VAL A 66 -5.83 50.55 12.76
CA VAL A 66 -4.75 49.55 12.64
C VAL A 66 -4.87 48.46 13.71
N ARG A 67 -5.25 48.83 14.94
CA ARG A 67 -5.46 47.85 16.02
C ARG A 67 -6.65 46.92 15.72
N GLU A 68 -7.72 47.47 15.16
CA GLU A 68 -8.90 46.73 14.75
C GLU A 68 -8.59 45.76 13.59
N THR A 69 -7.91 46.22 12.54
CA THR A 69 -7.53 45.35 11.42
C THR A 69 -6.58 44.24 11.86
N ARG A 70 -5.60 44.55 12.73
CA ARG A 70 -4.70 43.54 13.32
C ARG A 70 -5.45 42.55 14.22
N GLY A 71 -6.48 43.00 14.93
CA GLY A 71 -7.38 42.16 15.70
C GLY A 71 -8.16 41.19 14.80
N ARG A 72 -8.86 41.70 13.79
CA ARG A 72 -9.61 40.89 12.81
C ARG A 72 -8.70 39.89 12.09
N LEU A 73 -7.49 40.28 11.71
CA LEU A 73 -6.54 39.36 11.08
C LEU A 73 -6.13 38.23 12.02
N LYS A 74 -5.83 38.54 13.29
CA LYS A 74 -5.54 37.51 14.31
C LYS A 74 -6.72 36.57 14.51
N ASP A 75 -7.93 37.10 14.55
CA ASP A 75 -9.15 36.31 14.70
C ASP A 75 -9.40 35.41 13.48
N LEU A 76 -9.19 35.90 12.27
CA LEU A 76 -9.28 35.09 11.05
C LEU A 76 -8.22 33.98 11.01
N LEU A 77 -6.99 34.27 11.44
CA LEU A 77 -5.93 33.27 11.57
C LEU A 77 -6.24 32.25 12.67
N ALA A 78 -6.81 32.69 13.80
CA ALA A 78 -7.23 31.83 14.90
C ALA A 78 -8.43 30.95 14.52
N GLN A 79 -9.40 31.48 13.78
CA GLN A 79 -10.53 30.73 13.24
C GLN A 79 -10.05 29.70 12.21
N LYS A 80 -9.10 30.05 11.34
CA LYS A 80 -8.48 29.10 10.39
C LYS A 80 -7.70 28.00 11.12
N LYS A 81 -7.04 28.31 12.25
CA LYS A 81 -6.45 27.29 13.15
C LYS A 81 -7.50 26.44 13.88
N ARG A 82 -8.62 27.02 14.35
CA ARG A 82 -9.71 26.28 15.03
C ARG A 82 -10.44 25.31 14.09
N LYS A 83 -10.69 25.69 12.84
CA LYS A 83 -11.23 24.79 11.80
C LYS A 83 -10.22 23.74 11.33
N ARG A 84 -8.93 23.95 11.60
CA ARG A 84 -7.87 22.93 11.50
C ARG A 84 -7.77 22.05 12.76
N ARG A 85 -8.85 21.90 13.53
CA ARG A 85 -9.07 20.62 14.23
C ARG A 85 -9.36 19.61 13.15
N VAL A 86 -8.29 19.10 12.56
CA VAL A 86 -8.26 17.91 11.72
C VAL A 86 -9.10 16.89 12.47
N PHE A 87 -10.31 16.70 11.95
CA PHE A 87 -11.09 15.48 11.98
C PHE A 87 -10.55 14.52 13.04
N GLN A 88 -10.87 14.80 14.30
CA GLN A 88 -10.64 13.89 15.42
C GLN A 88 -11.68 12.77 15.30
N TRP A 89 -11.72 12.13 14.13
CA TRP A 89 -12.48 10.91 13.95
C TRP A 89 -11.85 9.91 14.91
N PRO A 90 -12.66 9.24 15.74
CA PRO A 90 -12.13 8.44 16.82
C PRO A 90 -11.19 7.41 16.21
N ILE A 91 -9.94 7.44 16.64
CA ILE A 91 -8.85 6.57 16.17
C ILE A 91 -9.25 5.08 16.24
N TRP A 92 -10.26 4.77 17.06
CA TRP A 92 -10.88 3.47 17.16
C TRP A 92 -11.58 2.99 15.88
N GLN A 93 -12.16 3.88 15.06
CA GLN A 93 -12.76 3.52 13.77
C GLN A 93 -11.70 3.10 12.76
N THR A 94 -10.55 3.76 12.72
CA THR A 94 -9.43 3.35 11.84
C THR A 94 -8.84 2.00 12.28
N ALA A 95 -8.73 1.76 13.58
CA ALA A 95 -8.30 0.47 14.11
C ALA A 95 -9.30 -0.65 13.79
N ALA A 96 -10.61 -0.38 13.87
CA ALA A 96 -11.66 -1.34 13.54
C ALA A 96 -11.63 -1.73 12.05
N VAL A 97 -11.46 -0.77 11.13
CA VAL A 97 -11.36 -1.07 9.68
C VAL A 97 -10.12 -1.92 9.38
N ILE A 98 -8.98 -1.62 9.99
CA ILE A 98 -7.76 -2.41 9.81
C ILE A 98 -7.94 -3.83 10.37
N LEU A 99 -8.56 -3.98 11.55
CA LEU A 99 -8.84 -5.29 12.13
C LEU A 99 -9.76 -6.14 11.24
N VAL A 100 -10.85 -5.55 10.73
CA VAL A 100 -11.78 -6.24 9.81
C VAL A 100 -11.04 -6.66 8.53
N LEU A 101 -10.19 -5.80 7.98
CA LEU A 101 -9.44 -6.08 6.76
C LEU A 101 -8.38 -7.17 6.98
N LEU A 102 -7.70 -7.18 8.12
CA LEU A 102 -6.76 -8.25 8.51
C LEU A 102 -7.48 -9.58 8.77
N PHE A 103 -8.68 -9.56 9.35
CA PHE A 103 -9.46 -10.76 9.60
C PHE A 103 -9.97 -11.36 8.28
N ALA A 104 -10.46 -10.54 7.36
CA ALA A 104 -10.89 -10.98 6.03
C ALA A 104 -9.72 -11.57 5.20
N ILE A 105 -8.54 -10.93 5.22
CA ILE A 105 -7.34 -11.48 4.59
C ILE A 105 -6.90 -12.78 5.29
N GLY A 106 -6.96 -12.82 6.61
CA GLY A 106 -6.65 -13.99 7.42
C GLY A 106 -7.56 -15.18 7.09
N GLU A 107 -8.86 -14.97 6.93
CA GLU A 107 -9.81 -16.00 6.51
C GLU A 107 -9.56 -16.47 5.08
N VAL A 108 -9.29 -15.57 4.13
CA VAL A 108 -8.99 -15.94 2.74
C VAL A 108 -7.68 -16.75 2.65
N VAL A 109 -6.64 -16.31 3.36
CA VAL A 109 -5.38 -17.04 3.48
C VAL A 109 -5.60 -18.37 4.19
N TYR A 110 -6.40 -18.40 5.25
CA TYR A 110 -6.77 -19.65 5.93
C TYR A 110 -7.48 -20.59 4.95
N HIS A 111 -8.45 -20.14 4.16
CA HIS A 111 -9.10 -21.00 3.18
C HIS A 111 -8.15 -21.42 2.05
N GLN A 112 -7.24 -20.57 1.58
CA GLN A 112 -6.26 -20.98 0.56
C GLN A 112 -5.15 -21.90 1.09
N TYR A 113 -4.78 -21.78 2.37
CA TYR A 113 -3.75 -22.62 2.99
C TYR A 113 -4.32 -23.91 3.60
N PHE A 114 -5.51 -23.85 4.19
CA PHE A 114 -6.17 -24.96 4.89
C PHE A 114 -7.22 -25.70 4.05
N ALA A 115 -7.76 -25.12 2.97
CA ALA A 115 -8.48 -25.89 1.96
C ALA A 115 -7.51 -26.49 0.93
N LYS A 116 -6.57 -27.31 1.41
CA LYS A 116 -6.05 -28.40 0.59
C LYS A 116 -7.05 -29.54 0.69
N PRO A 117 -7.75 -29.91 -0.40
CA PRO A 117 -8.66 -31.03 -0.37
C PRO A 117 -7.86 -32.30 -0.08
N GLU A 118 -8.38 -33.09 0.84
CA GLU A 118 -7.87 -34.40 1.17
C GLU A 118 -8.08 -35.36 -0.02
N SER A 119 -7.02 -35.59 -0.79
CA SER A 119 -6.70 -36.84 -1.50
C SER A 119 -5.31 -36.70 -2.11
N GLN A 120 -4.24 -37.34 -1.63
CA GLN A 120 -4.10 -38.39 -0.64
C GLN A 120 -2.78 -38.19 0.14
N LYS A 121 -2.89 -38.29 1.47
CA LYS A 121 -1.93 -38.96 2.38
C LYS A 121 -0.46 -38.95 1.95
N GLY A 122 0.20 -37.80 2.11
CA GLY A 122 1.65 -37.70 2.21
C GLY A 122 2.11 -37.97 3.64
N GLN A 123 1.94 -39.19 4.14
CA GLN A 123 2.71 -39.67 5.28
C GLN A 123 2.99 -41.16 5.12
N SER A 124 4.21 -41.45 4.68
CA SER A 124 5.01 -42.46 5.34
C SER A 124 6.46 -42.30 4.88
N THR A 125 7.30 -41.96 5.83
CA THR A 125 8.62 -42.58 5.97
C THR A 125 8.51 -44.08 5.63
N GLU A 126 8.85 -44.47 4.41
CA GLU A 126 9.08 -45.86 4.04
C GLU A 126 10.42 -45.95 3.32
N THR A 127 11.32 -46.67 3.97
CA THR A 127 12.67 -47.01 3.56
C THR A 127 12.77 -47.30 2.07
N THR A 128 13.74 -46.65 1.44
CA THR A 128 14.29 -46.90 0.11
C THR A 128 14.40 -48.41 -0.18
N GLY A 129 13.44 -48.94 -0.93
CA GLY A 129 13.44 -50.31 -1.43
C GLY A 129 12.61 -50.38 -2.70
N THR A 130 13.28 -50.51 -3.85
CA THR A 130 12.64 -50.80 -5.13
C THR A 130 12.17 -52.25 -5.13
N TRP A 131 10.92 -52.51 -5.48
CA TRP A 131 10.40 -53.85 -5.71
C TRP A 131 9.87 -53.97 -7.14
N ARG A 132 9.94 -55.19 -7.69
CA ARG A 132 9.47 -55.48 -9.04
C ARG A 132 8.08 -56.09 -8.99
N LEU A 133 7.14 -55.42 -9.62
CA LEU A 133 5.82 -55.97 -9.94
C LEU A 133 5.92 -56.72 -11.26
N THR A 134 5.34 -57.91 -11.33
CA THR A 134 5.06 -58.64 -12.57
C THR A 134 3.56 -58.83 -12.71
N GLY A 135 3.07 -58.91 -13.94
CA GLY A 135 1.67 -59.22 -14.15
C GLY A 135 1.35 -59.65 -15.55
N GLN A 136 0.15 -60.21 -15.71
CA GLN A 136 -0.38 -60.65 -16.99
C GLN A 136 -1.71 -59.93 -17.27
N VAL A 137 -1.90 -59.51 -18.51
CA VAL A 137 -3.13 -58.87 -18.98
C VAL A 137 -3.84 -59.84 -19.92
N VAL A 138 -5.08 -60.18 -19.58
CA VAL A 138 -5.92 -61.13 -20.33
C VAL A 138 -7.29 -60.53 -20.61
N ASP A 139 -8.00 -61.06 -21.60
CA ASP A 139 -9.42 -60.73 -21.81
C ASP A 139 -10.36 -61.61 -20.98
N ALA A 140 -11.66 -61.35 -21.06
CA ALA A 140 -12.69 -62.14 -20.38
C ALA A 140 -12.73 -63.63 -20.79
N SER A 141 -12.07 -64.01 -21.89
CA SER A 141 -11.94 -65.40 -22.35
C SER A 141 -10.65 -66.08 -21.87
N GLY A 142 -9.80 -65.36 -21.12
CA GLY A 142 -8.50 -65.85 -20.65
C GLY A 142 -7.40 -65.78 -21.72
N LYS A 143 -7.63 -65.07 -22.84
CA LYS A 143 -6.61 -64.89 -23.88
C LYS A 143 -5.70 -63.73 -23.51
N ALA A 144 -4.38 -63.94 -23.61
CA ALA A 144 -3.37 -62.92 -23.40
C ALA A 144 -3.57 -61.70 -24.32
N LEU A 145 -3.43 -60.51 -23.76
CA LEU A 145 -3.60 -59.24 -24.44
C LEU A 145 -2.28 -58.49 -24.58
N SER A 146 -1.69 -58.57 -25.77
CA SER A 146 -0.53 -57.76 -26.14
C SER A 146 -0.85 -56.30 -26.44
N ASN A 147 0.15 -55.42 -26.44
CA ASN A 147 0.03 -54.00 -26.75
C ASN A 147 -0.94 -53.22 -25.85
N ALA A 148 -1.12 -53.67 -24.60
CA ALA A 148 -1.77 -52.88 -23.56
C ALA A 148 -0.75 -51.94 -22.91
N THR A 149 -1.22 -50.81 -22.38
CA THR A 149 -0.42 -49.83 -21.64
C THR A 149 -0.83 -49.87 -20.17
N VAL A 150 0.15 -50.09 -19.30
CA VAL A 150 0.01 -50.06 -17.84
C VAL A 150 0.64 -48.78 -17.32
N ILE A 151 -0.15 -47.92 -16.68
CA ILE A 151 0.29 -46.63 -16.13
C ILE A 151 0.09 -46.62 -14.63
N VAL A 152 1.07 -46.13 -13.87
CA VAL A 152 0.90 -45.92 -12.42
C VAL A 152 0.21 -44.57 -12.19
N LYS A 153 -0.98 -44.58 -11.59
CA LYS A 153 -1.77 -43.37 -11.33
C LYS A 153 -0.99 -42.39 -10.46
N GLY A 154 -0.83 -41.16 -10.94
CA GLY A 154 -0.06 -40.10 -10.26
C GLY A 154 1.46 -40.27 -10.35
N SER A 155 1.95 -41.11 -11.27
CA SER A 155 3.37 -41.25 -11.60
C SER A 155 3.54 -41.20 -13.13
N GLY A 156 4.73 -40.80 -13.61
CA GLY A 156 5.08 -40.87 -15.02
C GLY A 156 5.58 -42.24 -15.48
N VAL A 157 5.52 -43.24 -14.59
CA VAL A 157 6.00 -44.60 -14.84
C VAL A 157 4.93 -45.40 -15.59
N GLN A 158 5.31 -45.96 -16.73
CA GLN A 158 4.47 -46.79 -17.59
C GLN A 158 5.23 -48.01 -18.11
N ALA A 159 4.50 -49.09 -18.39
CA ALA A 159 5.01 -50.29 -19.04
C ALA A 159 4.09 -50.68 -20.20
N LEU A 160 4.68 -51.21 -21.26
CA LEU A 160 3.97 -51.84 -22.36
C LEU A 160 3.91 -53.34 -22.11
N VAL A 161 2.77 -53.93 -22.44
CA VAL A 161 2.54 -55.37 -22.34
C VAL A 161 3.04 -56.07 -23.61
N ASP A 162 3.82 -57.13 -23.44
CA ASP A 162 4.44 -57.90 -24.52
C ASP A 162 3.47 -58.81 -25.29
N GLU A 163 3.98 -59.64 -26.21
CA GLU A 163 3.17 -60.50 -27.08
C GLU A 163 2.46 -61.62 -26.29
N GLU A 164 3.05 -62.06 -25.19
CA GLU A 164 2.57 -63.06 -24.25
C GLU A 164 1.59 -62.50 -23.20
N GLY A 165 1.37 -61.19 -23.19
CA GLY A 165 0.47 -60.51 -22.28
C GLY A 165 1.12 -60.16 -20.93
N GLU A 166 2.43 -60.29 -20.80
CA GLU A 166 3.19 -60.03 -19.57
C GLU A 166 3.72 -58.59 -19.52
N PHE A 167 3.91 -58.09 -18.30
CA PHE A 167 4.57 -56.82 -18.04
C PHE A 167 5.34 -56.87 -16.72
N TYR A 168 6.34 -56.00 -16.60
CA TYR A 168 7.05 -55.77 -15.36
C TYR A 168 7.21 -54.27 -15.07
N LEU A 169 7.22 -53.91 -13.79
CA LEU A 169 7.37 -52.54 -13.35
C LEU A 169 8.11 -52.43 -12.02
N ASP A 170 9.14 -51.60 -11.99
CA ASP A 170 9.89 -51.33 -10.77
C ASP A 170 9.23 -50.16 -10.00
N LEU A 171 8.72 -50.45 -8.81
CA LEU A 171 7.96 -49.53 -7.98
C LEU A 171 8.74 -49.21 -6.70
N GLN A 172 8.74 -47.94 -6.32
CA GLN A 172 9.38 -47.47 -5.07
C GLN A 172 8.39 -47.35 -3.91
N LYS A 173 7.10 -47.22 -4.21
CA LYS A 173 6.03 -47.13 -3.21
C LYS A 173 5.59 -48.53 -2.83
N ARG A 174 5.36 -48.81 -1.54
CA ARG A 174 4.85 -50.12 -1.11
C ARG A 174 3.48 -50.46 -1.68
N GLN A 175 2.69 -49.46 -2.06
CA GLN A 175 1.39 -49.65 -2.73
C GLN A 175 1.25 -48.66 -3.89
N ALA A 176 0.66 -49.11 -4.98
CA ALA A 176 0.43 -48.31 -6.18
C ALA A 176 -0.90 -48.67 -6.83
N MET A 177 -1.50 -47.71 -7.54
CA MET A 177 -2.70 -47.94 -8.35
C MET A 177 -2.30 -47.93 -9.82
N LEU A 178 -2.59 -48.99 -10.54
CA LEU A 178 -2.34 -49.17 -11.96
C LEU A 178 -3.59 -48.83 -12.74
N MET A 179 -3.42 -48.20 -13.89
CA MET A 179 -4.44 -48.00 -14.91
C MET A 179 -3.99 -48.77 -16.15
N VAL A 180 -4.73 -49.82 -16.50
CA VAL A 180 -4.43 -50.64 -17.67
C VAL A 180 -5.40 -50.29 -18.77
N SER A 181 -4.87 -49.96 -19.95
CA SER A 181 -5.66 -49.54 -21.10
C SER A 181 -5.18 -50.24 -22.38
N LYS A 182 -6.13 -50.61 -23.25
CA LYS A 182 -5.88 -51.20 -24.57
C LYS A 182 -6.94 -50.71 -25.54
N ALA A 183 -6.55 -50.50 -26.79
CA ALA A 183 -7.50 -50.11 -27.83
C ALA A 183 -8.63 -51.15 -27.95
N GLY A 184 -9.88 -50.70 -27.86
CA GLY A 184 -11.07 -51.56 -27.90
C GLY A 184 -11.45 -52.21 -26.56
N PHE A 185 -10.85 -51.78 -25.44
CA PHE A 185 -11.19 -52.25 -24.08
C PHE A 185 -11.40 -51.07 -23.14
N THR A 186 -12.15 -51.32 -22.06
CA THR A 186 -12.37 -50.37 -20.96
C THR A 186 -11.15 -50.30 -20.03
N THR A 187 -10.73 -49.07 -19.67
CA THR A 187 -9.60 -48.87 -18.75
C THR A 187 -9.93 -49.39 -17.37
N LYS A 188 -9.06 -50.24 -16.82
CA LYS A 188 -9.25 -50.83 -15.48
C LYS A 188 -8.24 -50.27 -14.49
N GLU A 189 -8.73 -49.88 -13.32
CA GLU A 189 -7.90 -49.50 -12.19
C GLU A 189 -7.65 -50.70 -11.26
N VAL A 190 -6.39 -50.98 -10.93
CA VAL A 190 -5.99 -52.11 -10.08
C VAL A 190 -5.00 -51.64 -9.03
N THR A 191 -5.29 -51.90 -7.75
CA THR A 191 -4.38 -51.59 -6.65
C THR A 191 -3.44 -52.75 -6.42
N VAL A 192 -2.14 -52.49 -6.41
CA VAL A 192 -1.06 -53.45 -6.16
C VAL A 192 -0.22 -53.07 -4.95
N SER A 193 0.46 -54.04 -4.35
CA SER A 193 1.24 -53.87 -3.12
C SER A 193 2.51 -54.71 -3.19
N SER A 194 3.59 -54.25 -2.56
CA SER A 194 4.85 -55.00 -2.43
C SER A 194 4.68 -56.34 -1.70
N ALA A 195 3.56 -56.53 -1.00
CA ALA A 195 3.19 -57.81 -0.40
C ALA A 195 2.79 -58.88 -1.43
N ASN A 196 2.24 -58.46 -2.58
CA ASN A 196 1.79 -59.32 -3.67
C ASN A 196 2.34 -58.79 -5.00
N PRO A 197 3.59 -59.16 -5.36
CA PRO A 197 4.27 -58.61 -6.53
C PRO A 197 3.80 -59.21 -7.86
N SER A 198 2.88 -60.18 -7.87
CA SER A 198 2.27 -60.73 -9.08
C SER A 198 0.78 -60.38 -9.16
N VAL A 199 0.32 -59.95 -10.34
CA VAL A 199 -1.10 -59.59 -10.57
C VAL A 199 -1.60 -60.04 -11.93
N GLU A 200 -2.81 -60.60 -11.98
CA GLU A 200 -3.52 -60.88 -13.23
C GLU A 200 -4.63 -59.84 -13.43
N ILE A 201 -4.68 -59.25 -14.62
CA ILE A 201 -5.57 -58.14 -14.94
C ILE A 201 -6.45 -58.52 -16.13
N VAL A 202 -7.70 -58.86 -15.83
CA VAL A 202 -8.72 -59.12 -16.85
C VAL A 202 -9.31 -57.80 -17.36
N LEU A 203 -9.19 -57.52 -18.65
CA LEU A 203 -9.84 -56.40 -19.34
C LEU A 203 -11.13 -56.84 -20.01
N THR A 204 -12.13 -55.97 -19.94
CA THR A 204 -13.43 -56.13 -20.59
C THR A 204 -13.51 -55.21 -21.81
N PRO A 205 -14.00 -55.69 -22.97
CA PRO A 205 -14.23 -54.85 -24.14
C PRO A 205 -15.18 -53.69 -23.82
#